data_AF-A0A023WWT0-F1
#
_entry.id   AF-A0A023WWT0-F1
#
_cell.length_a   1.000
_cell.length_b   1.000
_cell.length_c   1.000
_cell.angle_alpha   90.00
_cell.angle_beta   90.00
_cell.angle_gamma   90.00
#
_symmetry.space_group_name_H-M   'P 1'
#
loop_
_entity.id
_entity.type
_entity.pdbx_description
1 polymer ?
#
loop_
_entity_poly.entity_id
_entity_poly.type
_entity_poly.pdbx_seq_one_letter_code
_entity_poly.pdbx_strand_id
1 'polypeptide(L)'
;MQIGAPPSVASLRQRLGRSGRRPGEAAILRSYCKERQLDDGSPLSDRLRQGLLQSIAMIRLLMQGWFEPPRVHGLHLSTLVQQCLSVIAQRGGATAAELWSILIRSGPFIGVEQGSFLSLLRALGERDLITQETSGLLLPGVVGERLINHYDFYSAFVSNEEFRLVCDGKPLGALPVSRPLTVDQRIIFAGRRWRVTSVDTEAKVVVVRSDPGGAPPSFDGLGARVHDRVRQEMRSVLLEADVYPYLDTTAQELLAQARSAFSDLGLAHSSMTESGGKTYLFTWQGDWTNDALAILLTHTGLASENSGLVIEVEGDRTSLESKLREIAEWDGIDESAVLADVQNMAQEKWDWVLPSSLLMQSYATMHLDLGGAKALALALVSQLAETA
;
A
#
# COMPACT_ATOMS: atom_id res chain seq x y z
N MET A 1 -0.81 -0.83 25.74
CA MET A 1 0.62 -0.68 25.39
C MET A 1 0.73 -0.66 23.87
N GLN A 2 1.57 0.23 23.34
CA GLN A 2 1.90 0.36 21.93
C GLN A 2 3.43 0.42 21.84
N ILE A 3 4.05 -0.37 20.95
CA ILE A 3 5.48 -0.35 20.68
C ILE A 3 5.67 0.04 19.23
N GLY A 4 6.51 1.05 18.97
CA GLY A 4 6.66 1.66 17.66
C GLY A 4 5.40 2.38 17.18
N ALA A 5 5.46 2.91 15.96
CA ALA A 5 4.31 3.53 15.33
C ALA A 5 3.14 2.53 15.20
N PRO A 6 1.89 2.94 15.51
CA PRO A 6 0.74 2.09 15.25
C PRO A 6 0.61 1.80 13.75
N PRO A 7 0.03 0.66 13.35
CA PRO A 7 -0.27 0.38 11.95
C PRO A 7 -1.42 1.26 11.42
N SER A 8 -2.33 1.70 12.29
CA SER A 8 -3.43 2.63 11.95
C SER A 8 -4.02 3.28 13.21
N VAL A 9 -4.72 4.40 13.04
CA VAL A 9 -5.45 5.08 14.12
C VAL A 9 -6.61 4.21 14.60
N ALA A 10 -7.32 3.52 13.69
CA ALA A 10 -8.34 2.55 14.04
C ALA A 10 -7.80 1.42 14.96
N SER A 11 -6.62 0.88 14.65
CA SER A 11 -5.96 -0.13 15.49
C SER A 11 -5.60 0.43 16.86
N LEU A 12 -5.12 1.68 16.92
CA LEU A 12 -4.80 2.35 18.17
C LEU A 12 -6.05 2.55 19.04
N ARG A 13 -7.17 2.96 18.42
CA ARG A 13 -8.48 3.10 19.08
C ARG A 13 -8.96 1.77 19.67
N GLN A 14 -8.86 0.69 18.91
CA GLN A 14 -9.23 -0.65 19.40
C GLN A 14 -8.35 -1.07 20.59
N ARG A 15 -7.04 -0.79 20.55
CA ARG A 15 -6.13 -1.05 21.67
C ARG A 15 -6.49 -0.22 22.91
N LEU A 16 -6.84 1.05 22.73
CA LEU A 16 -7.29 1.93 23.81
C LEU A 16 -8.58 1.41 24.45
N GLY A 17 -9.55 0.95 23.66
CA GLY A 17 -10.82 0.36 24.15
C GLY A 17 -10.67 -0.96 24.93
N ARG A 18 -9.46 -1.52 25.00
CA ARG A 18 -9.13 -2.64 25.91
C ARG A 18 -8.70 -2.18 27.30
N SER A 19 -8.60 -0.88 27.53
CA SER A 19 -8.27 -0.24 28.82
C SER A 19 -9.45 0.61 29.31
N GLY A 20 -9.68 0.66 30.62
CA GLY A 20 -10.72 1.50 31.24
C GLY A 20 -12.13 1.17 30.77
N ARG A 21 -12.57 -0.08 30.98
CA ARG A 21 -13.86 -0.58 30.45
C ARG A 21 -15.07 -0.27 31.33
N ARG A 22 -14.85 0.17 32.57
CA ARG A 22 -15.94 0.48 33.51
C ARG A 22 -16.20 1.98 33.56
N PRO A 23 -17.46 2.40 33.82
CA PRO A 23 -17.77 3.81 34.09
C PRO A 23 -16.85 4.37 35.17
N GLY A 24 -16.17 5.48 34.88
CA GLY A 24 -15.22 6.13 35.78
C GLY A 24 -13.78 5.65 35.71
N GLU A 25 -13.45 4.58 34.96
CA GLU A 25 -12.06 4.19 34.72
C GLU A 25 -11.46 4.96 33.55
N ALA A 26 -10.28 5.55 33.74
CA ALA A 26 -9.55 6.19 32.65
C ALA A 26 -8.99 5.12 31.68
N ALA A 27 -9.20 5.32 30.38
CA ALA A 27 -8.55 4.54 29.35
C ALA A 27 -7.08 5.01 29.21
N ILE A 28 -6.11 4.14 29.50
CA ILE A 28 -4.69 4.49 29.51
C ILE A 28 -3.97 3.80 28.36
N LEU A 29 -3.46 4.61 27.42
CA LEU A 29 -2.53 4.17 26.39
C LEU A 29 -1.11 4.60 26.78
N ARG A 30 -0.19 3.64 26.82
CA ARG A 30 1.25 3.88 26.93
C ARG A 30 1.90 3.50 25.61
N SER A 31 2.60 4.44 24.98
CA SER A 31 3.30 4.27 23.70
C SER A 31 4.80 4.37 23.89
N TYR A 32 5.55 3.43 23.32
CA TYR A 32 7.01 3.38 23.37
C TYR A 32 7.56 3.47 21.96
N CYS A 33 8.23 4.57 21.65
CA CYS A 33 8.85 4.79 20.34
C CYS A 33 10.34 4.51 20.44
N LYS A 34 10.88 3.71 19.52
CA LYS A 34 12.31 3.46 19.41
C LYS A 34 12.83 4.27 18.22
N GLU A 35 13.77 5.16 18.49
CA GLU A 35 14.45 5.97 17.47
C GLU A 35 15.94 5.64 17.47
N ARG A 36 16.56 5.66 16.28
CA ARG A 36 18.00 5.39 16.12
C ARG A 36 18.81 6.62 16.54
N GLN A 37 19.99 6.44 17.13
CA GLN A 37 20.93 7.55 17.25
C GLN A 37 21.41 7.99 15.86
N LEU A 38 21.46 9.30 15.61
CA LEU A 38 21.87 9.83 14.32
C LEU A 38 23.39 9.86 14.18
N ASP A 39 23.83 9.62 12.96
CA ASP A 39 25.19 9.75 12.45
C ASP A 39 25.14 10.45 11.08
N ASP A 40 26.29 10.82 10.52
CA ASP A 40 26.38 11.53 9.23
C ASP A 40 25.80 10.72 8.05
N GLY A 41 25.68 9.39 8.21
CA GLY A 41 25.13 8.49 7.22
C GLY A 41 23.64 8.19 7.40
N SER A 42 22.97 8.85 8.36
CA SER A 42 21.59 8.55 8.72
C SER A 42 20.61 9.00 7.62
N PRO A 43 19.68 8.12 7.19
CA PRO A 43 18.73 8.43 6.14
C PRO A 43 17.72 9.51 6.57
N LEU A 44 17.06 10.14 5.59
CA LEU A 44 16.13 11.25 5.84
C LEU A 44 14.98 10.88 6.79
N SER A 45 14.46 9.66 6.71
CA SER A 45 13.42 9.17 7.62
C SER A 45 13.87 9.14 9.08
N ASP A 46 15.10 8.69 9.35
CA ASP A 46 15.68 8.67 10.69
C ASP A 46 15.95 10.10 11.17
N ARG A 47 16.48 10.98 10.29
CA ARG A 47 16.71 12.41 10.60
C ARG A 47 15.41 13.13 10.97
N LEU A 48 14.29 12.80 10.31
CA LEU A 48 12.97 13.35 10.59
C LEU A 48 12.21 12.61 11.70
N ARG A 49 12.86 11.65 12.39
CA ARG A 49 12.26 10.85 13.48
C ARG A 49 10.92 10.24 13.08
N GLN A 50 10.85 9.62 11.90
CA GLN A 50 9.60 9.19 11.27
C GLN A 50 8.71 8.37 12.21
N GLY A 51 9.27 7.44 12.99
CA GLY A 51 8.50 6.56 13.87
C GLY A 51 7.79 7.33 14.99
N LEU A 52 8.52 8.23 15.66
CA LEU A 52 7.99 9.15 16.66
C LEU A 52 6.96 10.09 16.04
N LEU A 53 7.28 10.70 14.90
CA LEU A 53 6.40 11.66 14.23
C LEU A 53 5.06 11.04 13.84
N GLN A 54 5.08 9.85 13.25
CA GLN A 54 3.87 9.09 12.92
C GLN A 54 3.08 8.73 14.19
N SER A 55 3.76 8.37 15.28
CA SER A 55 3.10 8.06 16.55
C SER A 55 2.38 9.27 17.13
N ILE A 56 3.00 10.45 17.11
CA ILE A 56 2.40 11.71 17.54
C ILE A 56 1.17 12.02 16.69
N ALA A 57 1.29 11.98 15.37
CA ALA A 57 0.20 12.24 14.43
C ALA A 57 -1.00 11.31 14.69
N MET A 58 -0.77 10.00 14.84
CA MET A 58 -1.83 9.04 15.10
C MET A 58 -2.50 9.24 16.47
N ILE A 59 -1.75 9.62 17.51
CA ILE A 59 -2.31 9.95 18.82
C ILE A 59 -3.17 11.22 18.75
N ARG A 60 -2.72 12.27 18.04
CA ARG A 60 -3.51 13.49 17.83
C ARG A 60 -4.83 13.19 17.11
N LEU A 61 -4.77 12.44 16.02
CA LEU A 61 -5.96 12.05 15.27
C LEU A 61 -6.93 11.21 16.12
N LEU A 62 -6.41 10.29 16.94
CA LEU A 62 -7.22 9.54 17.90
C LEU A 62 -7.92 10.47 18.90
N MET A 63 -7.21 11.45 19.45
CA MET A 63 -7.79 12.44 20.38
C MET A 63 -8.84 13.33 19.71
N GLN A 64 -8.69 13.61 18.42
CA GLN A 64 -9.68 14.31 17.59
C GLN A 64 -10.87 13.41 17.20
N GLY A 65 -10.86 12.13 17.56
CA GLY A 65 -11.92 11.17 17.23
C GLY A 65 -11.88 10.67 15.78
N TRP A 66 -10.82 10.99 15.04
CA TRP A 66 -10.64 10.54 13.66
C TRP A 66 -9.99 9.16 13.60
N PHE A 67 -10.35 8.37 12.60
CA PHE A 67 -9.68 7.13 12.21
C PHE A 67 -9.92 6.90 10.72
N GLU A 68 -9.11 6.04 10.11
CA GLU A 68 -9.13 5.81 8.67
C GLU A 68 -10.52 5.32 8.20
N PRO A 69 -11.11 5.92 7.15
CA PRO A 69 -12.35 5.41 6.57
C PRO A 69 -12.10 4.07 5.85
N PRO A 70 -13.09 3.17 5.78
CA PRO A 70 -12.97 1.95 5.01
C PRO A 70 -12.87 2.28 3.51
N ARG A 71 -11.97 1.61 2.79
CA ARG A 71 -11.91 1.67 1.33
C ARG A 71 -12.93 0.71 0.74
N VAL A 72 -14.11 1.22 0.38
CA VAL A 72 -15.28 0.42 -0.06
C VAL A 72 -15.47 0.34 -1.57
N HIS A 73 -14.63 1.02 -2.35
CA HIS A 73 -14.79 1.13 -3.81
C HIS A 73 -13.90 0.16 -4.61
N GLY A 74 -13.19 -0.76 -3.94
CA GLY A 74 -12.41 -1.79 -4.63
C GLY A 74 -13.31 -2.75 -5.40
N LEU A 75 -12.84 -3.30 -6.52
CA LEU A 75 -13.61 -4.29 -7.28
C LEU A 75 -13.74 -5.64 -6.55
N HIS A 76 -12.76 -5.97 -5.70
CA HIS A 76 -12.73 -7.19 -4.88
C HIS A 76 -13.01 -8.46 -5.71
N LEU A 77 -12.41 -8.56 -6.91
CA LEU A 77 -12.74 -9.62 -7.87
C LEU A 77 -12.43 -11.02 -7.32
N SER A 78 -11.39 -11.17 -6.51
CA SER A 78 -11.09 -12.41 -5.78
C SER A 78 -12.27 -12.87 -4.92
N THR A 79 -12.86 -11.94 -4.17
CA THR A 79 -14.06 -12.21 -3.36
C THR A 79 -15.27 -12.48 -4.25
N LEU A 80 -15.41 -11.79 -5.39
CA LEU A 80 -16.47 -12.06 -6.35
C LEU A 80 -16.39 -13.49 -6.91
N VAL A 81 -15.19 -14.01 -7.21
CA VAL A 81 -14.99 -15.42 -7.60
C VAL A 81 -15.52 -16.37 -6.52
N GLN A 82 -15.09 -16.18 -5.27
CA GLN A 82 -15.56 -16.97 -4.12
C GLN A 82 -17.09 -16.92 -4.00
N GLN A 83 -17.70 -15.74 -4.17
CA GLN A 83 -19.15 -15.58 -4.05
C GLN A 83 -19.91 -16.22 -5.23
N CYS A 84 -19.39 -16.17 -6.46
CA CYS A 84 -19.99 -16.88 -7.59
C CYS A 84 -20.04 -18.39 -7.33
N LEU A 85 -18.92 -18.99 -6.91
CA LEU A 85 -18.85 -20.41 -6.56
C LEU A 85 -19.79 -20.75 -5.40
N SER A 86 -19.89 -19.87 -4.40
CA SER A 86 -20.78 -20.06 -3.25
C SER A 86 -22.26 -20.07 -3.67
N VAL A 87 -22.68 -19.14 -4.54
CA VAL A 87 -24.07 -19.08 -5.03
C VAL A 87 -24.41 -20.30 -5.89
N ILE A 88 -23.50 -20.71 -6.78
CA ILE A 88 -23.66 -21.91 -7.61
C ILE A 88 -23.82 -23.15 -6.72
N ALA A 89 -22.93 -23.33 -5.73
CA ALA A 89 -22.99 -24.45 -4.80
C ALA A 89 -24.28 -24.45 -3.96
N GLN A 90 -24.67 -23.30 -3.41
CA GLN A 90 -25.86 -23.16 -2.56
C GLN A 90 -27.15 -23.52 -3.32
N ARG A 91 -27.24 -23.18 -4.59
CA ARG A 91 -28.46 -23.34 -5.40
C ARG A 91 -28.48 -24.61 -6.25
N GLY A 92 -27.38 -25.37 -6.28
CA GLY A 92 -27.20 -26.48 -7.21
C GLY A 92 -27.07 -26.02 -8.67
N GLY A 93 -26.65 -24.78 -8.89
CA GLY A 93 -26.55 -24.14 -10.20
C GLY A 93 -27.08 -22.70 -10.20
N ALA A 94 -26.54 -21.85 -11.09
CA ALA A 94 -27.05 -20.50 -11.32
C ALA A 94 -26.74 -20.04 -12.75
N THR A 95 -27.60 -19.23 -13.34
CA THR A 95 -27.32 -18.56 -14.62
C THR A 95 -26.43 -17.33 -14.41
N ALA A 96 -25.71 -16.89 -15.45
CA ALA A 96 -24.93 -15.66 -15.40
C ALA A 96 -25.79 -14.43 -15.02
N ALA A 97 -27.04 -14.39 -15.47
CA ALA A 97 -27.97 -13.30 -15.15
C ALA A 97 -28.38 -13.29 -13.67
N GLU A 98 -28.58 -14.48 -13.06
CA GLU A 98 -28.85 -14.59 -11.63
C GLU A 98 -27.65 -14.16 -10.79
N LEU A 99 -26.45 -14.63 -11.14
CA LEU A 99 -25.21 -14.22 -10.46
C LEU A 99 -25.02 -12.70 -10.53
N TRP A 100 -25.18 -12.11 -11.73
CA TRP A 100 -25.13 -10.65 -11.91
C TRP A 100 -26.16 -9.93 -11.03
N SER A 101 -27.41 -10.40 -11.03
CA SER A 101 -28.47 -9.79 -10.23
C SER A 101 -28.16 -9.83 -8.73
N ILE A 102 -27.69 -10.97 -8.22
CA ILE A 102 -27.50 -11.20 -6.78
C ILE A 102 -26.25 -10.49 -6.28
N LEU A 103 -25.14 -10.59 -7.02
CA LEU A 103 -23.83 -10.18 -6.53
C LEU A 103 -23.48 -8.74 -6.92
N ILE A 104 -23.88 -8.31 -8.11
CA ILE A 104 -23.43 -7.02 -8.66
C ILE A 104 -24.56 -5.98 -8.59
N ARG A 105 -25.72 -6.27 -9.20
CA ARG A 105 -26.83 -5.29 -9.27
C ARG A 105 -27.43 -4.98 -7.89
N SER A 106 -27.63 -6.00 -7.07
CA SER A 106 -28.23 -5.88 -5.73
C SER A 106 -27.23 -6.17 -4.60
N GLY A 107 -25.97 -6.44 -4.94
CA GLY A 107 -24.95 -6.89 -4.01
C GLY A 107 -23.82 -5.87 -3.82
N PRO A 108 -22.72 -6.26 -3.16
CA PRO A 108 -21.64 -5.34 -2.79
C PRO A 108 -20.68 -4.99 -3.94
N PHE A 109 -20.78 -5.65 -5.11
CA PHE A 109 -19.82 -5.51 -6.21
C PHE A 109 -20.27 -4.51 -7.29
N ILE A 110 -20.89 -3.40 -6.89
CA ILE A 110 -21.55 -2.42 -7.79
C ILE A 110 -20.58 -1.81 -8.83
N GLY A 111 -19.27 -1.75 -8.52
CA GLY A 111 -18.25 -1.23 -9.44
C GLY A 111 -17.87 -2.16 -10.59
N VAL A 112 -18.35 -3.41 -10.62
CA VAL A 112 -17.99 -4.38 -11.66
C VAL A 112 -18.86 -4.21 -12.89
N GLU A 113 -18.23 -3.93 -14.03
CA GLU A 113 -18.91 -3.81 -15.31
C GLU A 113 -19.30 -5.16 -15.91
N GLN A 114 -20.32 -5.16 -16.78
CA GLN A 114 -20.85 -6.39 -17.39
C GLN A 114 -19.80 -7.12 -18.24
N GLY A 115 -18.98 -6.37 -18.99
CA GLY A 115 -17.89 -6.94 -19.78
C GLY A 115 -16.88 -7.67 -18.90
N SER A 116 -16.43 -7.04 -17.81
CA SER A 116 -15.51 -7.61 -16.84
C SER A 116 -16.10 -8.85 -16.15
N PHE A 117 -17.38 -8.83 -15.77
CA PHE A 117 -18.04 -9.98 -15.18
C PHE A 117 -18.13 -11.18 -16.14
N LEU A 118 -18.50 -10.95 -17.40
CA LEU A 118 -18.53 -12.02 -18.40
C LEU A 118 -17.13 -12.57 -18.69
N SER A 119 -16.11 -11.71 -18.71
CA SER A 119 -14.72 -12.14 -18.84
C SER A 119 -14.28 -12.97 -17.64
N LEU A 120 -14.69 -12.61 -16.42
CA LEU A 120 -14.44 -13.39 -15.21
C LEU A 120 -15.08 -14.78 -15.30
N LEU A 121 -16.36 -14.88 -15.69
CA LEU A 121 -17.04 -16.18 -15.83
C LEU A 121 -16.38 -17.08 -16.87
N ARG A 122 -15.91 -16.53 -18.00
CA ARG A 122 -15.14 -17.29 -19.00
C ARG A 122 -13.85 -17.84 -18.39
N ALA A 123 -13.12 -17.02 -17.63
CA ALA A 123 -11.90 -17.45 -16.95
C ALA A 123 -12.14 -18.55 -15.91
N LEU A 124 -13.29 -18.52 -15.21
CA LEU A 124 -13.72 -19.60 -14.33
C LEU A 124 -13.92 -20.90 -15.11
N GLY A 125 -14.57 -20.82 -16.28
CA GLY A 125 -14.81 -21.97 -17.15
C GLY A 125 -13.54 -22.57 -17.74
N GLU A 126 -12.62 -21.73 -18.21
CA GLU A 126 -11.31 -22.14 -18.74
C GLU A 126 -10.46 -22.89 -17.70
N ARG A 127 -10.65 -22.59 -16.42
CA ARG A 127 -9.96 -23.24 -15.29
C ARG A 127 -10.76 -24.38 -14.65
N ASP A 128 -11.86 -24.78 -15.29
CA ASP A 128 -12.76 -25.86 -14.82
C ASP A 128 -13.30 -25.62 -13.39
N LEU A 129 -13.44 -24.36 -13.00
CA LEU A 129 -14.12 -23.96 -11.76
C LEU A 129 -15.64 -23.99 -11.92
N ILE A 130 -16.12 -23.69 -13.12
CA ILE A 130 -17.52 -23.82 -13.51
C ILE A 130 -17.62 -24.49 -14.87
N THR A 131 -18.76 -25.10 -15.15
CA THR A 131 -19.15 -25.57 -16.47
C THR A 131 -20.52 -25.02 -16.82
N GLN A 132 -20.81 -24.88 -18.12
CA GLN A 132 -22.10 -24.38 -18.60
C GLN A 132 -22.85 -25.48 -19.36
N GLU A 133 -24.06 -25.79 -18.91
CA GLU A 133 -24.96 -26.67 -19.65
C GLU A 133 -25.59 -25.96 -20.86
N THR A 134 -26.18 -26.71 -21.79
CA THR A 134 -26.90 -26.17 -22.95
C THR A 134 -28.04 -25.22 -22.58
N SER A 135 -28.62 -25.38 -21.38
CA SER A 135 -29.66 -24.50 -20.82
C SER A 135 -29.13 -23.11 -20.43
N GLY A 136 -27.80 -22.92 -20.40
CA GLY A 136 -27.14 -21.73 -19.88
C GLY A 136 -26.89 -21.76 -18.37
N LEU A 137 -27.31 -22.84 -17.68
CA LEU A 137 -27.06 -23.05 -16.26
C LEU A 137 -25.57 -23.28 -16.00
N LEU A 138 -24.99 -22.53 -15.06
CA LEU A 138 -23.61 -22.73 -14.60
C LEU A 138 -23.62 -23.68 -13.40
N LEU A 139 -22.81 -24.72 -13.48
CA LEU A 139 -22.60 -25.73 -12.45
C LEU A 139 -21.12 -25.73 -12.03
N PRO A 140 -20.75 -26.32 -10.87
CA PRO A 140 -19.36 -26.54 -10.54
C PRO A 140 -18.67 -27.39 -11.62
N GLY A 141 -17.48 -26.98 -12.06
CA GLY A 141 -16.58 -27.85 -12.84
C GLY A 141 -15.84 -28.84 -11.92
N VAL A 142 -14.98 -29.72 -12.46
CA VAL A 142 -14.31 -30.75 -11.64
C VAL A 142 -13.37 -30.10 -10.62
N VAL A 143 -12.59 -29.10 -11.04
CA VAL A 143 -11.74 -28.32 -10.14
C VAL A 143 -12.59 -27.53 -9.14
N GLY A 144 -13.68 -26.92 -9.60
CA GLY A 144 -14.60 -26.16 -8.77
C GLY A 144 -15.22 -26.99 -7.65
N GLU A 145 -15.77 -28.16 -7.96
CA GLU A 145 -16.38 -29.07 -7.00
C GLU A 145 -15.38 -29.53 -5.93
N ARG A 146 -14.15 -29.84 -6.33
CA ARG A 146 -13.08 -30.20 -5.38
C ARG A 146 -12.77 -29.05 -4.43
N LEU A 147 -12.68 -27.82 -4.94
CA LEU A 147 -12.34 -26.65 -4.12
C LEU A 147 -13.50 -26.27 -3.19
N ILE A 148 -14.74 -26.25 -3.68
CA ILE A 148 -15.95 -25.92 -2.89
C ILE A 148 -16.10 -26.85 -1.68
N ASN A 149 -15.80 -28.14 -1.85
CA ASN A 149 -15.91 -29.14 -0.79
C ASN A 149 -14.71 -29.17 0.18
N HIS A 150 -13.68 -28.36 -0.06
CA HIS A 150 -12.53 -28.26 0.84
C HIS A 150 -12.82 -27.28 2.00
N TYR A 151 -12.34 -27.57 3.22
CA TYR A 151 -12.58 -26.72 4.39
C TYR A 151 -12.04 -25.29 4.22
N ASP A 152 -10.95 -25.12 3.47
CA ASP A 152 -10.40 -23.80 3.16
C ASP A 152 -11.33 -22.95 2.29
N PHE A 153 -12.34 -23.53 1.63
CA PHE A 153 -13.33 -22.77 0.90
C PHE A 153 -14.10 -21.80 1.80
N TYR A 154 -14.37 -22.16 3.05
CA TYR A 154 -15.14 -21.35 3.98
C TYR A 154 -14.42 -20.06 4.44
N SER A 155 -13.10 -19.97 4.27
CA SER A 155 -12.36 -18.72 4.50
C SER A 155 -12.23 -17.93 3.21
N ALA A 156 -12.71 -16.68 3.21
CA ALA A 156 -12.47 -15.74 2.12
C ALA A 156 -11.11 -15.04 2.23
N PHE A 157 -10.46 -15.12 3.40
CA PHE A 157 -9.20 -14.43 3.67
C PHE A 157 -8.02 -15.39 3.49
N VAL A 158 -6.94 -14.87 2.90
CA VAL A 158 -5.62 -15.51 2.90
C VAL A 158 -4.92 -15.11 4.20
N SER A 159 -4.24 -16.04 4.86
CA SER A 159 -3.27 -15.66 5.90
C SER A 159 -2.18 -14.80 5.26
N ASN A 160 -1.81 -13.66 5.84
CA ASN A 160 -0.75 -12.80 5.29
C ASN A 160 0.45 -13.65 4.84
N GLU A 161 0.66 -13.74 3.54
CA GLU A 161 1.66 -14.64 2.97
C GLU A 161 3.03 -13.95 3.06
N GLU A 162 3.95 -14.58 3.79
CA GLU A 162 5.33 -14.13 3.83
C GLU A 162 6.07 -14.63 2.59
N PHE A 163 6.71 -13.72 1.86
CA PHE A 163 7.58 -14.09 0.76
C PHE A 163 8.95 -14.45 1.31
N ARG A 164 9.49 -15.58 0.86
CA ARG A 164 10.88 -15.97 1.17
C ARG A 164 11.83 -15.11 0.34
N LEU A 165 12.77 -14.48 1.02
CA LEU A 165 13.83 -13.71 0.38
C LEU A 165 15.04 -14.61 0.11
N VAL A 166 15.51 -14.66 -1.13
CA VAL A 166 16.60 -15.55 -1.56
C VAL A 166 17.70 -14.74 -2.27
N CYS A 167 18.95 -14.94 -1.85
CA CYS A 167 20.13 -14.39 -2.51
C CYS A 167 21.07 -15.53 -2.89
N ASP A 168 21.46 -15.62 -4.16
CA ASP A 168 22.34 -16.67 -4.69
C ASP A 168 21.91 -18.11 -4.29
N GLY A 169 20.60 -18.37 -4.32
CA GLY A 169 20.00 -19.65 -3.94
C GLY A 169 19.92 -19.90 -2.43
N LYS A 170 20.39 -18.98 -1.58
CA LYS A 170 20.32 -19.11 -0.11
C LYS A 170 19.16 -18.29 0.47
N PRO A 171 18.30 -18.89 1.31
CA PRO A 171 17.24 -18.14 1.98
C PRO A 171 17.84 -17.18 3.02
N LEU A 172 17.42 -15.93 2.98
CA LEU A 172 17.78 -14.89 3.96
C LEU A 172 16.75 -14.83 5.11
N GLY A 173 15.50 -15.14 4.80
CA GLY A 173 14.37 -15.10 5.73
C GLY A 173 13.06 -14.90 4.97
N ALA A 174 12.01 -14.43 5.64
CA ALA A 174 10.73 -14.13 5.03
C ALA A 174 10.22 -12.76 5.48
N LEU A 175 9.45 -12.09 4.62
CA LEU A 175 8.84 -10.80 4.93
C LEU A 175 7.42 -10.71 4.36
N PRO A 176 6.50 -10.00 5.03
CA PRO A 176 5.22 -9.67 4.42
C PRO A 176 5.44 -8.71 3.26
N VAL A 177 4.85 -9.01 2.10
CA VAL A 177 4.89 -8.13 0.94
C VAL A 177 3.49 -7.57 0.73
N SER A 178 3.26 -6.35 1.22
CA SER A 178 1.95 -5.67 1.16
C SER A 178 1.91 -4.48 0.20
N ARG A 179 3.04 -4.16 -0.44
CA ARG A 179 3.21 -3.03 -1.37
C ARG A 179 3.69 -3.52 -2.74
N PRO A 180 3.47 -2.76 -3.83
CA PRO A 180 3.96 -3.15 -5.15
C PRO A 180 5.45 -3.47 -5.17
N LEU A 181 5.82 -4.54 -5.88
CA LEU A 181 7.19 -4.92 -6.17
C LEU A 181 7.47 -4.82 -7.67
N THR A 182 8.55 -4.13 -8.03
CA THR A 182 9.11 -4.10 -9.39
C THR A 182 10.52 -4.67 -9.42
N VAL A 183 10.95 -5.14 -10.59
CA VAL A 183 12.35 -5.54 -10.79
C VAL A 183 13.24 -4.30 -10.62
N ASP A 184 14.43 -4.51 -10.07
CA ASP A 184 15.41 -3.48 -9.68
C ASP A 184 14.99 -2.53 -8.56
N GLN A 185 13.80 -2.69 -7.97
CA GLN A 185 13.40 -2.00 -6.75
C GLN A 185 14.32 -2.36 -5.58
N ARG A 186 14.62 -1.37 -4.73
CA ARG A 186 15.32 -1.61 -3.47
C ARG A 186 14.34 -2.02 -2.38
N ILE A 187 14.74 -3.03 -1.62
CA ILE A 187 14.05 -3.44 -0.39
C ILE A 187 15.04 -3.55 0.76
N ILE A 188 14.52 -3.49 1.99
CA ILE A 188 15.34 -3.59 3.20
C ILE A 188 14.93 -4.84 3.96
N PHE A 189 15.90 -5.69 4.25
CA PHE A 189 15.68 -6.90 5.03
C PHE A 189 16.86 -7.18 5.94
N ALA A 190 16.57 -7.46 7.22
CA ALA A 190 17.57 -7.70 8.27
C ALA A 190 18.65 -6.60 8.37
N GLY A 191 18.24 -5.33 8.22
CA GLY A 191 19.15 -4.18 8.29
C GLY A 191 20.15 -4.10 7.13
N ARG A 192 19.85 -4.73 6.00
CA ARG A 192 20.63 -4.66 4.76
C ARG A 192 19.72 -4.29 3.59
N ARG A 193 20.31 -3.61 2.61
CA ARG A 193 19.63 -3.26 1.35
C ARG A 193 19.84 -4.36 0.33
N TRP A 194 18.77 -4.64 -0.40
CA TRP A 194 18.70 -5.68 -1.41
C TRP A 194 18.01 -5.09 -2.63
N ARG A 195 18.41 -5.54 -3.81
CA ARG A 195 17.77 -5.17 -5.06
C ARG A 195 17.03 -6.37 -5.62
N VAL A 196 15.75 -6.20 -5.92
CA VAL A 196 14.90 -7.25 -6.48
C VAL A 196 15.39 -7.59 -7.89
N THR A 197 15.64 -8.87 -8.14
CA THR A 197 16.01 -9.37 -9.47
C THR A 197 14.86 -10.11 -10.12
N SER A 198 14.04 -10.80 -9.34
CA SER A 198 12.82 -11.46 -9.81
C SER A 198 11.88 -11.75 -8.64
N VAL A 199 10.59 -11.90 -8.95
CA VAL A 199 9.56 -12.30 -8.00
C VAL A 199 8.81 -13.48 -8.58
N ASP A 200 8.76 -14.57 -7.83
CA ASP A 200 7.91 -15.73 -8.08
C ASP A 200 6.71 -15.64 -7.13
N THR A 201 5.59 -15.15 -7.65
CA THR A 201 4.37 -14.93 -6.88
C THR A 201 3.67 -16.25 -6.54
N GLU A 202 3.89 -17.32 -7.31
CA GLU A 202 3.30 -18.64 -7.04
C GLU A 202 4.10 -19.36 -5.93
N ALA A 203 5.43 -19.41 -6.05
CA ALA A 203 6.30 -20.01 -5.04
C ALA A 203 6.52 -19.12 -3.80
N LYS A 204 6.02 -17.89 -3.83
CA LYS A 204 6.20 -16.84 -2.81
C LYS A 204 7.68 -16.59 -2.52
N VAL A 205 8.47 -16.37 -3.58
CA VAL A 205 9.91 -16.12 -3.49
C VAL A 205 10.25 -14.79 -4.14
N VAL A 206 11.01 -13.95 -3.43
CA VAL A 206 11.66 -12.77 -4.02
C VAL A 206 13.15 -13.07 -4.09
N VAL A 207 13.68 -13.11 -5.31
CA VAL A 207 15.12 -13.25 -5.55
C VAL A 207 15.75 -11.87 -5.53
N VAL A 208 16.83 -11.73 -4.79
CA VAL A 208 17.53 -10.47 -4.61
C VAL A 208 19.03 -10.60 -4.79
N ARG A 209 19.66 -9.46 -5.09
CA ARG A 209 21.11 -9.26 -5.00
C ARG A 209 21.44 -8.20 -3.96
N SER A 210 22.66 -8.24 -3.43
CA SER A 210 23.17 -7.21 -2.52
C SER A 210 23.18 -5.83 -3.21
N ASP A 211 22.67 -4.79 -2.54
CA ASP A 211 22.70 -3.40 -3.02
C ASP A 211 23.46 -2.51 -2.02
N PRO A 212 24.80 -2.61 -1.95
CA PRO A 212 25.58 -1.90 -0.94
C PRO A 212 25.57 -0.39 -1.18
N GLY A 213 24.98 0.37 -0.27
CA GLY A 213 25.08 1.83 -0.22
C GLY A 213 24.34 2.41 0.99
N GLY A 214 25.01 3.21 1.83
CA GLY A 214 24.43 3.88 3.00
C GLY A 214 23.83 2.97 4.10
N ALA A 215 23.48 3.55 5.25
CA ALA A 215 22.72 2.81 6.27
C ALA A 215 21.24 2.70 5.86
N PRO A 216 20.63 1.50 5.86
CA PRO A 216 19.20 1.39 5.61
C PRO A 216 18.39 2.10 6.72
N PRO A 217 17.27 2.74 6.38
CA PRO A 217 16.37 3.31 7.37
C PRO A 217 15.86 2.26 8.36
N SER A 218 15.49 2.73 9.55
CA SER A 218 14.86 1.90 10.58
C SER A 218 13.46 1.39 10.21
N PHE A 219 12.86 1.98 9.16
CA PHE A 219 11.58 1.58 8.58
C PHE A 219 11.82 0.79 7.29
N ASP A 220 11.18 -0.38 7.15
CA ASP A 220 11.39 -1.30 6.03
C ASP A 220 10.57 -0.96 4.77
N GLY A 221 9.65 0.00 4.85
CA GLY A 221 8.86 0.46 3.71
C GLY A 221 7.82 -0.55 3.21
N LEU A 222 7.70 -1.74 3.81
CA LEU A 222 6.84 -2.83 3.30
C LEU A 222 5.73 -3.23 4.28
N GLY A 223 5.71 -2.63 5.47
CA GLY A 223 4.66 -2.79 6.47
C GLY A 223 3.32 -2.13 6.09
N ALA A 224 2.42 -2.05 7.08
CA ALA A 224 1.07 -1.51 6.93
C ALA A 224 1.06 -0.12 6.28
N ARG A 225 0.06 0.10 5.43
CA ARG A 225 -0.10 1.35 4.68
C ARG A 225 -0.63 2.46 5.58
N VAL A 226 -0.05 3.64 5.41
CA VAL A 226 -0.37 4.87 6.12
C VAL A 226 -1.29 5.73 5.27
N HIS A 227 -2.38 6.20 5.86
CA HIS A 227 -3.38 7.05 5.19
C HIS A 227 -2.90 8.49 5.01
N ASP A 228 -3.37 9.18 3.96
CA ASP A 228 -3.04 10.58 3.62
C ASP A 228 -3.17 11.52 4.82
N ARG A 229 -4.32 11.50 5.48
CA ARG A 229 -4.56 12.31 6.68
C ARG A 229 -3.51 12.14 7.78
N VAL A 230 -2.94 10.94 7.96
CA VAL A 230 -1.86 10.72 8.94
C VAL A 230 -0.60 11.44 8.49
N ARG A 231 -0.22 11.35 7.21
CA ARG A 231 0.95 12.03 6.65
C ARG A 231 0.77 13.56 6.67
N GLN A 232 -0.43 14.06 6.42
CA GLN A 232 -0.76 15.48 6.55
C GLN A 232 -0.68 15.96 8.01
N GLU A 233 -1.14 15.15 8.96
CA GLU A 233 -0.99 15.46 10.39
C GLU A 233 0.49 15.43 10.81
N MET A 234 1.30 14.50 10.29
CA MET A 234 2.76 14.49 10.49
C MET A 234 3.40 15.79 9.99
N ARG A 235 3.00 16.30 8.81
CA ARG A 235 3.46 17.60 8.31
C ARG A 235 3.05 18.73 9.26
N SER A 236 1.82 18.71 9.75
CA SER A 236 1.29 19.74 10.66
C SER A 236 2.10 19.78 11.97
N VAL A 237 2.41 18.62 12.55
CA VAL A 237 3.28 18.48 13.74
C VAL A 237 4.66 19.12 13.53
N LEU A 238 5.23 19.01 12.31
CA LEU A 238 6.54 19.60 11.97
C LEU A 238 6.47 21.12 11.74
N LEU A 239 5.33 21.63 11.28
CA LEU A 239 5.13 23.07 11.00
C LEU A 239 4.77 23.89 12.25
N GLU A 240 4.10 23.28 13.23
CA GLU A 240 3.69 23.96 14.46
C GLU A 240 4.78 23.94 15.54
N ALA A 241 4.67 24.85 16.51
CA ALA A 241 5.57 24.93 17.67
C ALA A 241 5.00 24.28 18.93
N ASP A 242 3.87 23.58 18.83
CA ASP A 242 3.14 23.04 19.98
C ASP A 242 3.96 22.02 20.76
N VAL A 243 3.70 21.98 22.07
CA VAL A 243 4.24 20.99 23.01
C VAL A 243 3.12 20.03 23.36
N TYR A 244 3.36 18.73 23.18
CA TYR A 244 2.36 17.70 23.47
C TYR A 244 2.54 17.17 24.91
N PRO A 245 1.54 17.34 25.81
CA PRO A 245 1.67 16.97 27.21
C PRO A 245 1.90 15.48 27.48
N TYR A 246 1.58 14.62 26.51
CA TYR A 246 1.76 13.17 26.61
C TYR A 246 3.17 12.70 26.20
N LEU A 247 4.06 13.59 25.78
CA LEU A 247 5.45 13.25 25.46
C LEU A 247 6.34 13.42 26.68
N ASP A 248 7.18 12.42 26.95
CA ASP A 248 8.27 12.54 27.91
C ASP A 248 9.39 13.47 27.38
N THR A 249 10.34 13.81 28.25
CA THR A 249 11.44 14.74 27.93
C THR A 249 12.22 14.28 26.70
N THR A 250 12.54 13.00 26.59
CA THR A 250 13.31 12.45 25.48
C THR A 250 12.53 12.54 24.17
N ALA A 251 11.23 12.26 24.17
CA ALA A 251 10.39 12.40 22.99
C ALA A 251 10.24 13.87 22.56
N GLN A 252 10.20 14.82 23.50
CA GLN A 252 10.20 16.25 23.20
C GLN A 252 11.52 16.69 22.52
N GLU A 253 12.66 16.22 23.02
CA GLU A 253 13.98 16.48 22.42
C GLU A 253 14.08 15.90 21.00
N LEU A 254 13.60 14.67 20.80
CA LEU A 254 13.58 14.03 19.48
C LEU A 254 12.65 14.76 18.50
N LEU A 255 11.48 15.23 18.95
CA LEU A 255 10.59 16.04 18.12
C LEU A 255 11.25 17.38 17.74
N ALA A 256 11.97 18.03 18.66
CA ALA A 256 12.71 19.25 18.36
C ALA A 256 13.81 19.00 17.30
N GLN A 257 14.51 17.86 17.37
CA GLN A 257 15.47 17.46 16.33
C GLN A 257 14.79 17.25 14.96
N ALA A 258 13.61 16.61 14.93
CA ALA A 258 12.84 16.42 13.69
C ALA A 258 12.42 17.76 13.07
N ARG A 259 11.93 18.70 13.89
CA ARG A 259 11.56 20.06 13.46
C ARG A 259 12.77 20.84 12.94
N SER A 260 13.93 20.75 13.61
CA SER A 260 15.19 21.34 13.12
C SER A 260 15.56 20.77 11.76
N ALA A 261 15.61 19.43 11.63
CA ALA A 261 15.95 18.79 10.36
C ALA A 261 14.97 19.15 9.23
N PHE A 262 13.68 19.24 9.52
CA PHE A 262 12.66 19.69 8.57
C PHE A 262 12.89 21.13 8.10
N SER A 263 13.25 22.03 9.02
CA SER A 263 13.60 23.42 8.71
C SER A 263 14.90 23.52 7.90
N ASP A 264 15.94 22.78 8.30
CA ASP A 264 17.25 22.78 7.64
C ASP A 264 17.17 22.29 6.19
N LEU A 265 16.23 21.38 5.91
CA LEU A 265 15.94 20.88 4.57
C LEU A 265 15.00 21.82 3.77
N GLY A 266 14.52 22.92 4.36
CA GLY A 266 13.60 23.86 3.70
C GLY A 266 12.22 23.28 3.38
N LEU A 267 11.83 22.17 4.00
CA LEU A 267 10.62 21.41 3.65
C LEU A 267 9.30 22.08 4.07
N ALA A 268 9.39 23.21 4.78
CA ALA A 268 8.24 24.08 5.01
C ALA A 268 7.73 24.72 3.70
N HIS A 269 8.65 25.00 2.75
CA HIS A 269 8.39 25.72 1.51
C HIS A 269 8.70 24.91 0.24
N SER A 270 9.43 23.81 0.37
CA SER A 270 9.75 22.88 -0.73
C SER A 270 9.18 21.50 -0.44
N SER A 271 8.78 20.78 -1.49
CA SER A 271 8.43 19.36 -1.45
C SER A 271 9.59 18.46 -1.86
N MET A 272 10.74 19.03 -2.25
CA MET A 272 11.87 18.28 -2.81
C MET A 272 13.19 18.66 -2.14
N THR A 273 14.08 17.68 -1.98
CA THR A 273 15.50 17.88 -1.66
C THR A 273 16.35 16.91 -2.47
N GLU A 274 17.57 17.31 -2.81
CA GLU A 274 18.52 16.47 -3.55
C GLU A 274 19.65 16.01 -2.64
N SER A 275 20.06 14.74 -2.76
CA SER A 275 21.24 14.23 -2.06
C SER A 275 21.75 12.96 -2.73
N GLY A 276 23.06 12.89 -3.00
CA GLY A 276 23.72 11.69 -3.50
C GLY A 276 23.22 11.23 -4.88
N GLY A 277 22.90 12.17 -5.78
CA GLY A 277 22.41 11.87 -7.14
C GLY A 277 20.93 11.45 -7.22
N LYS A 278 20.20 11.56 -6.10
CA LYS A 278 18.77 11.30 -6.01
C LYS A 278 18.00 12.55 -5.65
N THR A 279 16.76 12.59 -6.09
CA THR A 279 15.75 13.54 -5.62
C THR A 279 14.79 12.84 -4.67
N TYR A 280 14.51 13.49 -3.54
CA TYR A 280 13.64 12.99 -2.49
C TYR A 280 12.36 13.84 -2.47
N LEU A 281 11.23 13.23 -2.81
CA LEU A 281 9.93 13.90 -2.92
C LEU A 281 9.06 13.65 -1.69
N PHE A 282 8.81 14.72 -0.93
CA PHE A 282 7.94 14.77 0.25
C PHE A 282 6.53 15.22 -0.14
N THR A 283 5.67 14.24 -0.43
CA THR A 283 4.29 14.48 -0.88
C THR A 283 3.34 14.82 0.27
N TRP A 284 3.64 14.33 1.48
CA TRP A 284 2.74 14.30 2.63
C TRP A 284 1.39 13.62 2.34
N GLN A 285 1.33 12.79 1.29
CA GLN A 285 0.24 11.88 1.00
C GLN A 285 0.57 10.47 1.50
N GLY A 286 -0.45 9.64 1.62
CA GLY A 286 -0.39 8.27 2.12
C GLY A 286 0.17 7.30 1.10
N ASP A 287 0.33 6.06 1.54
CA ASP A 287 1.06 5.05 0.75
C ASP A 287 0.32 4.66 -0.53
N TRP A 288 -1.02 4.65 -0.58
CA TRP A 288 -1.74 4.36 -1.84
C TRP A 288 -1.43 5.37 -2.94
N THR A 289 -1.37 6.65 -2.60
CA THR A 289 -1.07 7.75 -3.51
C THR A 289 0.42 7.77 -3.88
N ASN A 290 1.31 7.52 -2.91
CA ASN A 290 2.75 7.51 -3.15
C ASN A 290 3.22 6.29 -3.94
N ASP A 291 2.69 5.10 -3.64
CA ASP A 291 2.96 3.87 -4.40
C ASP A 291 2.49 4.06 -5.85
N ALA A 292 1.29 4.62 -6.05
CA ALA A 292 0.78 4.97 -7.37
C ALA A 292 1.70 5.96 -8.09
N LEU A 293 2.08 7.07 -7.46
CA LEU A 293 2.95 8.07 -8.08
C LEU A 293 4.34 7.49 -8.43
N ALA A 294 4.92 6.66 -7.56
CA ALA A 294 6.20 5.99 -7.84
C ALA A 294 6.12 5.06 -9.06
N ILE A 295 5.02 4.32 -9.22
CA ILE A 295 4.78 3.50 -10.42
C ILE A 295 4.64 4.40 -11.67
N LEU A 296 3.86 5.48 -11.61
CA LEU A 296 3.70 6.38 -12.76
C LEU A 296 5.04 7.00 -13.17
N LEU A 297 5.85 7.48 -12.22
CA LEU A 297 7.18 8.03 -12.48
C LEU A 297 8.10 6.97 -13.12
N THR A 298 8.12 5.75 -12.57
CA THR A 298 8.92 4.65 -13.12
C THR A 298 8.50 4.32 -14.55
N HIS A 299 7.18 4.29 -14.82
CA HIS A 299 6.65 4.09 -16.17
C HIS A 299 7.11 5.18 -17.15
N THR A 300 7.25 6.43 -16.71
CA THR A 300 7.80 7.52 -17.54
C THR A 300 9.32 7.45 -17.77
N GLY A 301 9.99 6.42 -17.22
CA GLY A 301 11.44 6.19 -17.34
C GLY A 301 12.26 6.72 -16.16
N LEU A 302 11.62 7.20 -15.09
CA LEU A 302 12.30 7.74 -13.92
C LEU A 302 12.13 6.79 -12.73
N ALA A 303 13.10 5.89 -12.53
CA ALA A 303 13.06 4.87 -11.48
C ALA A 303 12.79 5.50 -10.11
N SER A 304 11.66 5.13 -9.53
CA SER A 304 11.13 5.75 -8.32
C SER A 304 10.60 4.70 -7.35
N GLU A 305 10.87 4.86 -6.06
CA GLU A 305 10.43 3.95 -5.01
C GLU A 305 9.85 4.70 -3.81
N ASN A 306 8.74 4.20 -3.27
CA ASN A 306 8.17 4.74 -2.02
C ASN A 306 8.89 4.13 -0.81
N SER A 307 9.77 4.91 -0.17
CA SER A 307 10.49 4.53 1.05
C SER A 307 9.69 4.82 2.33
N GLY A 308 8.39 5.04 2.22
CA GLY A 308 7.46 5.32 3.32
C GLY A 308 7.18 6.82 3.48
N LEU A 309 8.08 7.57 4.10
CA LEU A 309 7.88 9.02 4.29
C LEU A 309 8.11 9.83 3.01
N VAL A 310 8.89 9.28 2.08
CA VAL A 310 9.44 9.98 0.93
C VAL A 310 9.46 9.04 -0.27
N ILE A 311 9.24 9.59 -1.46
CA ILE A 311 9.52 8.90 -2.70
C ILE A 311 10.97 9.20 -3.08
N GLU A 312 11.79 8.16 -3.16
CA GLU A 312 13.15 8.25 -3.70
C GLU A 312 13.09 8.15 -5.21
N VAL A 313 13.68 9.13 -5.90
CA VAL A 313 13.69 9.23 -7.35
C VAL A 313 15.14 9.23 -7.81
N GLU A 314 15.51 8.30 -8.69
CA GLU A 314 16.81 8.29 -9.35
C GLU A 314 16.83 9.39 -10.42
N GLY A 315 17.60 10.45 -10.19
CA GLY A 315 17.65 11.63 -11.08
C GLY A 315 17.65 12.95 -10.32
N ASP A 316 17.92 14.02 -11.07
CA ASP A 316 17.90 15.39 -10.55
C ASP A 316 16.47 15.96 -10.47
N ARG A 317 16.36 17.09 -9.77
CA ARG A 317 15.10 17.81 -9.60
C ARG A 317 14.45 18.16 -10.93
N THR A 318 15.23 18.64 -11.90
CA THR A 318 14.73 19.05 -13.22
C THR A 318 14.04 17.90 -13.94
N SER A 319 14.64 16.71 -13.90
CA SER A 319 14.09 15.50 -14.50
C SER A 319 12.77 15.09 -13.83
N LEU A 320 12.72 15.12 -12.50
CA LEU A 320 11.49 14.84 -11.75
C LEU A 320 10.39 15.84 -12.09
N GLU A 321 10.68 17.14 -12.11
CA GLU A 321 9.69 18.16 -12.45
C GLU A 321 9.15 17.98 -13.88
N SER A 322 10.01 17.62 -14.84
CA SER A 322 9.59 17.33 -16.21
C SER A 322 8.61 16.15 -16.26
N LYS A 323 8.88 15.07 -15.51
CA LYS A 323 8.01 13.89 -15.47
C LYS A 323 6.71 14.12 -14.71
N LEU A 324 6.72 14.95 -13.68
CA LEU A 324 5.49 15.37 -13.00
C LEU A 324 4.58 16.19 -13.93
N ARG A 325 5.15 17.07 -14.78
CA ARG A 325 4.38 17.80 -15.81
C ARG A 325 3.76 16.84 -16.83
N GLU A 326 4.55 15.89 -17.33
CA GLU A 326 4.07 14.85 -18.25
C GLU A 326 2.88 14.07 -17.67
N ILE A 327 2.98 13.58 -16.43
CA ILE A 327 1.89 12.85 -15.74
C ILE A 327 0.65 13.74 -15.54
N ALA A 328 0.85 15.02 -15.19
CA ALA A 328 -0.25 15.95 -14.96
C ALA A 328 -1.07 16.22 -16.24
N GLU A 329 -0.43 16.16 -17.42
CA GLU A 329 -1.02 16.42 -18.74
C GLU A 329 -1.75 15.21 -19.34
N TRP A 330 -1.60 14.01 -18.79
CA TRP A 330 -2.31 12.83 -19.31
C TRP A 330 -3.83 13.04 -19.27
N ASP A 331 -4.57 12.61 -20.29
CA ASP A 331 -6.05 12.68 -20.25
C ASP A 331 -6.64 11.65 -19.28
N GLY A 332 -6.03 10.46 -19.22
CA GLY A 332 -6.37 9.36 -18.32
C GLY A 332 -5.15 8.47 -18.07
N ILE A 333 -5.30 7.50 -17.17
CA ILE A 333 -4.24 6.53 -16.87
C ILE A 333 -4.64 5.20 -17.48
N ASP A 334 -3.82 4.68 -18.40
CA ASP A 334 -3.95 3.30 -18.87
C ASP A 334 -3.35 2.35 -17.84
N GLU A 335 -4.21 1.79 -17.00
CA GLU A 335 -3.83 0.85 -15.94
C GLU A 335 -3.05 -0.36 -16.48
N SER A 336 -3.38 -0.84 -17.68
CA SER A 336 -2.73 -2.04 -18.24
C SER A 336 -1.29 -1.75 -18.64
N ALA A 337 -1.02 -0.56 -19.18
CA ALA A 337 0.32 -0.13 -19.56
C ALA A 337 1.18 0.19 -18.34
N VAL A 338 0.62 0.92 -17.37
CA VAL A 338 1.35 1.38 -16.18
C VAL A 338 1.69 0.23 -15.23
N LEU A 339 0.83 -0.79 -15.13
CA LEU A 339 1.03 -1.91 -14.22
C LEU A 339 1.75 -3.10 -14.84
N ALA A 340 2.16 -3.03 -16.12
CA ALA A 340 2.79 -4.13 -16.84
C ALA A 340 4.01 -4.73 -16.12
N ASP A 341 4.79 -3.89 -15.43
CA ASP A 341 6.02 -4.30 -14.74
C ASP A 341 5.83 -4.61 -13.24
N VAL A 342 4.62 -4.50 -12.70
CA VAL A 342 4.33 -4.80 -11.30
C VAL A 342 4.21 -6.31 -11.10
N GLN A 343 5.03 -6.88 -10.22
CA GLN A 343 5.23 -8.34 -10.17
C GLN A 343 4.27 -9.08 -9.21
N ASN A 344 3.86 -8.43 -8.11
CA ASN A 344 3.16 -9.06 -7.00
C ASN A 344 1.67 -8.68 -6.93
N MET A 345 1.01 -8.59 -8.08
CA MET A 345 -0.40 -8.19 -8.16
C MET A 345 -1.38 -9.25 -7.60
N ALA A 346 -1.05 -10.54 -7.70
CA ALA A 346 -1.87 -11.61 -7.15
C ALA A 346 -1.59 -11.79 -5.65
N GLN A 347 -2.49 -11.24 -4.82
CA GLN A 347 -2.35 -11.19 -3.35
C GLN A 347 -3.51 -11.88 -2.62
N GLU A 348 -4.67 -11.97 -3.27
CA GLU A 348 -5.89 -12.56 -2.70
C GLU A 348 -6.11 -13.98 -3.20
N LYS A 349 -6.95 -14.73 -2.47
CA LYS A 349 -7.13 -16.19 -2.59
C LYS A 349 -7.39 -16.70 -4.01
N TRP A 350 -8.14 -15.93 -4.79
CA TRP A 350 -8.61 -16.32 -6.13
C TRP A 350 -7.99 -15.48 -7.24
N ASP A 351 -6.97 -14.68 -6.96
CA ASP A 351 -6.36 -13.82 -7.97
C ASP A 351 -5.70 -14.62 -9.10
N TRP A 352 -5.25 -15.84 -8.82
CA TRP A 352 -4.71 -16.79 -9.82
C TRP A 352 -5.73 -17.17 -10.91
N VAL A 353 -7.03 -16.96 -10.64
CA VAL A 353 -8.11 -17.23 -11.57
C VAL A 353 -8.32 -16.08 -12.55
N LEU A 354 -7.99 -14.86 -12.14
CA LEU A 354 -8.29 -13.65 -12.88
C LEU A 354 -7.42 -13.59 -14.15
N PRO A 355 -8.00 -13.25 -15.32
CA PRO A 355 -7.23 -12.79 -16.47
C PRO A 355 -6.37 -11.58 -16.10
N SER A 356 -5.22 -11.41 -16.74
CA SER A 356 -4.25 -10.36 -16.40
C SER A 356 -4.86 -8.95 -16.35
N SER A 357 -5.76 -8.61 -17.29
CA SER A 357 -6.45 -7.32 -17.30
C SER A 357 -7.36 -7.11 -16.07
N LEU A 358 -8.11 -8.14 -15.66
CA LEU A 358 -8.97 -8.08 -14.47
C LEU A 358 -8.14 -8.07 -13.19
N LEU A 359 -7.02 -8.78 -13.16
CA LEU A 359 -6.08 -8.74 -12.04
C LEU A 359 -5.52 -7.32 -11.86
N MET A 360 -5.07 -6.69 -12.95
CA MET A 360 -4.58 -5.30 -12.94
C MET A 360 -5.66 -4.32 -12.45
N GLN A 361 -6.89 -4.41 -12.95
CA GLN A 361 -8.01 -3.55 -12.51
C GLN A 361 -8.35 -3.76 -11.02
N SER A 362 -8.45 -5.01 -10.58
CA SER A 362 -8.71 -5.31 -9.16
C SER A 362 -7.57 -4.79 -8.28
N TYR A 363 -6.32 -4.98 -8.72
CA TYR A 363 -5.16 -4.48 -8.02
C TYR A 363 -5.15 -2.95 -7.93
N ALA A 364 -5.36 -2.25 -9.04
CA ALA A 364 -5.37 -0.79 -9.09
C ALA A 364 -6.39 -0.19 -8.10
N THR A 365 -7.63 -0.69 -8.13
CA THR A 365 -8.72 -0.16 -7.30
C THR A 365 -8.54 -0.46 -5.80
N MET A 366 -7.95 -1.61 -5.46
CA MET A 366 -7.74 -2.02 -4.07
C MET A 366 -6.46 -1.44 -3.48
N HIS A 367 -5.40 -1.38 -4.28
CA HIS A 367 -4.05 -1.15 -3.80
C HIS A 367 -3.43 0.18 -4.20
N LEU A 368 -4.02 0.93 -5.13
CA LEU A 368 -3.45 2.20 -5.59
C LEU A 368 -4.48 3.34 -5.48
N ASP A 369 -3.99 4.57 -5.55
CA ASP A 369 -4.81 5.74 -5.84
C ASP A 369 -4.20 6.48 -7.04
N LEU A 370 -4.44 5.94 -8.23
CA LEU A 370 -3.94 6.49 -9.49
C LEU A 370 -4.50 7.89 -9.77
N GLY A 371 -5.78 8.12 -9.44
CA GLY A 371 -6.41 9.45 -9.55
C GLY A 371 -5.78 10.46 -8.59
N GLY A 372 -5.57 10.07 -7.33
CA GLY A 372 -4.87 10.87 -6.33
C GLY A 372 -3.43 11.17 -6.71
N ALA A 373 -2.72 10.20 -7.31
CA ALA A 373 -1.34 10.39 -7.77
C ALA A 373 -1.24 11.42 -8.91
N LYS A 374 -2.15 11.37 -9.89
CA LYS A 374 -2.22 12.37 -10.97
C LYS A 374 -2.59 13.76 -10.42
N ALA A 375 -3.56 13.83 -9.51
CA ALA A 375 -3.94 15.09 -8.86
C ALA A 375 -2.78 15.68 -8.03
N LEU A 376 -2.01 14.82 -7.35
CA LEU A 376 -0.80 15.21 -6.63
C LEU A 376 0.28 15.74 -7.59
N ALA A 377 0.51 15.09 -8.73
CA ALA A 377 1.45 15.58 -9.74
C ALA A 377 1.06 17.00 -10.22
N LEU A 378 -0.22 17.22 -10.51
CA LEU A 378 -0.75 18.54 -10.89
C LEU A 378 -0.54 19.60 -9.79
N ALA A 379 -0.81 19.24 -8.53
CA ALA A 379 -0.61 20.14 -7.39
C ALA A 379 0.87 20.51 -7.20
N LEU A 380 1.79 19.54 -7.35
CA LEU A 380 3.23 19.77 -7.28
C LEU A 380 3.71 20.68 -8.40
N VAL A 381 3.25 20.48 -9.64
CA VAL A 381 3.56 21.35 -10.78
C VAL A 381 3.10 22.79 -10.54
N SER A 382 1.91 22.96 -9.97
CA SER A 382 1.35 24.29 -9.67
C SER A 382 2.19 25.02 -8.62
N GLN A 383 2.61 24.33 -7.55
CA GLN A 383 3.48 24.91 -6.53
C GLN A 383 4.83 25.36 -7.09
N LEU A 384 5.41 24.59 -8.02
CA LEU A 384 6.67 24.96 -8.67
C LEU A 384 6.55 26.25 -9.48
N ALA A 385 5.41 26.46 -10.15
CA ALA A 385 5.15 27.68 -10.91
C ALA A 385 4.96 28.93 -10.03
N GLU A 386 4.50 28.77 -8.78
CA GLU A 386 4.36 29.89 -7.83
C GLU A 386 5.70 30.30 -7.18
N THR A 387 6.68 29.39 -7.16
CA THR A 387 8.01 29.62 -6.56
C THR A 387 9.09 30.06 -7.55
N ALA A 388 8.81 30.00 -8.86
CA ALA A 388 9.70 30.44 -9.94
C ALA A 388 9.39 31.88 -10.35
#